data_AF-A0A7J3TNK6-F1
#
_entry.id   AF-A0A7J3TNK6-F1
#
_cell.length_a   1.000
_cell.length_b   1.000
_cell.length_c   1.000
_cell.angle_alpha   90.00
_cell.angle_beta   90.00
_cell.angle_gamma   90.00
#
_symmetry.space_group_name_H-M   'P 1'
#
loop_
_entity.id
_entity.type
_entity.pdbx_description
1 polymer ?
#
loop_
_entity_poly.entity_id
_entity_poly.type
_entity_poly.pdbx_seq_one_letter_code
_entity_poly.pdbx_strand_id
1 'polypeptide(L)'
;MEEVKIALQLEKDGYAYYKKAAELCPNEYGKKMFEKLAKDEIEHLETFRHLAQEIFGKVDEGEGEHLDIFEEIDFSTKAGEYAALDHAIKFEERAKKFFEEAARKATDNKVKELFEKIAKEEEMHKQLLEAEKGYLQKSGIWFDYQEFRMDGL
;
A
#
# COMPACT_ATOMS: atom_id res chain seq x y z
N MET A 1 -19.68 2.22 -10.95
CA MET A 1 -19.67 2.68 -9.56
C MET A 1 -18.38 3.45 -9.37
N GLU A 2 -18.45 4.69 -8.91
CA GLU A 2 -17.27 5.58 -8.85
C GLU A 2 -16.23 5.06 -7.86
N GLU A 3 -16.71 4.47 -6.76
CA GLU A 3 -15.91 3.87 -5.69
C GLU A 3 -15.04 2.71 -6.19
N VAL A 4 -15.53 1.93 -7.16
CA VAL A 4 -14.74 0.85 -7.78
C VAL A 4 -13.60 1.42 -8.62
N LYS A 5 -13.82 2.55 -9.31
CA LYS A 5 -12.77 3.20 -10.10
C LYS A 5 -11.68 3.78 -9.20
N ILE A 6 -12.09 4.48 -8.15
CA ILE A 6 -11.15 5.05 -7.18
C ILE A 6 -10.37 3.93 -6.49
N ALA A 7 -11.03 2.84 -6.08
CA ALA A 7 -10.35 1.67 -5.52
C ALA A 7 -9.29 1.11 -6.48
N LEU A 8 -9.65 0.84 -7.74
CA LEU A 8 -8.68 0.37 -8.73
C LEU A 8 -7.54 1.37 -8.99
N GLN A 9 -7.81 2.66 -8.88
CA GLN A 9 -6.78 3.69 -9.05
C GLN A 9 -5.82 3.71 -7.86
N LEU A 10 -6.33 3.61 -6.63
CA LEU A 10 -5.52 3.52 -5.41
C LEU A 10 -4.53 2.35 -5.48
N GLU A 11 -4.98 1.15 -5.83
CA GLU A 11 -4.10 -0.01 -5.90
C GLU A 11 -3.02 0.15 -7.01
N LYS A 12 -3.37 0.75 -8.16
CA LYS A 12 -2.40 1.05 -9.23
C LYS A 12 -1.36 2.07 -8.77
N ASP A 13 -1.81 3.06 -8.03
CA ASP A 13 -1.02 4.16 -7.50
C ASP A 13 -0.04 3.66 -6.42
N GLY A 14 -0.53 2.86 -5.47
CA GLY A 14 0.27 2.16 -4.46
C GLY A 14 1.31 1.25 -5.11
N TYR A 15 0.90 0.42 -6.08
CA TYR A 15 1.81 -0.44 -6.84
C TYR A 15 2.93 0.36 -7.51
N ALA A 16 2.58 1.44 -8.22
CA ALA A 16 3.55 2.27 -8.94
C ALA A 16 4.53 2.93 -7.97
N TYR A 17 4.04 3.44 -6.84
CA TYR A 17 4.87 4.03 -5.80
C TYR A 17 5.84 3.00 -5.21
N TYR A 18 5.34 1.85 -4.74
CA TYR A 18 6.17 0.84 -4.07
C TYR A 18 7.16 0.19 -5.01
N LYS A 19 6.78 -0.06 -6.26
CA LYS A 19 7.71 -0.55 -7.27
C LYS A 19 8.86 0.44 -7.49
N LYS A 20 8.55 1.72 -7.66
CA LYS A 20 9.57 2.76 -7.83
C LYS A 20 10.44 2.91 -6.59
N ALA A 21 9.84 2.83 -5.39
CA ALA A 21 10.57 2.87 -4.13
C ALA A 21 11.55 1.69 -4.01
N ALA A 22 11.12 0.47 -4.36
CA ALA A 22 11.96 -0.72 -4.40
C ALA A 22 13.13 -0.59 -5.40
N GLU A 23 12.87 -0.04 -6.59
CA GLU A 23 13.89 0.17 -7.62
C GLU A 23 14.98 1.17 -7.19
N LEU A 24 14.60 2.19 -6.42
CA LEU A 24 15.50 3.27 -5.99
C LEU A 24 16.15 3.04 -4.62
N CYS A 25 15.57 2.19 -3.77
CA CYS A 25 16.09 1.94 -2.43
C CYS A 25 17.43 1.20 -2.49
N PRO A 26 18.54 1.80 -2.02
CA PRO A 26 19.87 1.18 -2.09
C PRO A 26 20.05 0.06 -1.04
N ASN A 27 19.17 0.01 -0.04
CA ASN A 27 19.21 -1.00 1.01
C ASN A 27 18.37 -2.22 0.62
N GLU A 28 18.98 -3.41 0.64
CA GLU A 28 18.32 -4.66 0.26
C GLU A 28 17.11 -5.03 1.13
N TYR A 29 17.07 -4.63 2.39
CA TYR A 29 15.93 -4.89 3.28
C TYR A 29 14.77 -3.93 3.00
N GLY A 30 15.06 -2.64 2.88
CA GLY A 30 14.07 -1.64 2.47
C GLY A 30 13.47 -1.97 1.10
N LYS A 31 14.32 -2.36 0.14
CA LYS A 31 13.89 -2.87 -1.16
C LYS A 31 12.93 -4.04 -1.04
N LYS A 32 13.27 -5.09 -0.28
CA LYS A 32 12.39 -6.26 -0.10
C LYS A 32 11.05 -5.90 0.53
N MET A 33 11.03 -4.98 1.50
CA MET A 33 9.80 -4.48 2.10
C MET A 33 8.91 -3.82 1.03
N PHE A 34 9.46 -2.91 0.22
CA PHE A 34 8.72 -2.25 -0.85
C PHE A 34 8.31 -3.22 -1.98
N GLU A 35 9.13 -4.21 -2.33
CA GLU A 35 8.74 -5.27 -3.28
C GLU A 35 7.56 -6.09 -2.78
N LYS A 36 7.53 -6.40 -1.46
CA LYS A 36 6.39 -7.08 -0.85
C LYS A 36 5.13 -6.22 -0.92
N LEU A 37 5.21 -4.95 -0.52
CA LEU A 37 4.07 -4.03 -0.58
C LEU A 37 3.55 -3.91 -2.01
N ALA A 38 4.42 -3.68 -3.01
CA ALA A 38 4.02 -3.67 -4.42
C ALA A 38 3.33 -4.97 -4.86
N LYS A 39 3.77 -6.12 -4.36
CA LYS A 39 3.14 -7.41 -4.65
C LYS A 39 1.73 -7.50 -4.04
N ASP A 40 1.55 -6.98 -2.84
CA ASP A 40 0.25 -6.98 -2.16
C ASP A 40 -0.75 -6.07 -2.92
N GLU A 41 -0.34 -4.85 -3.31
CA GLU A 41 -1.18 -3.92 -4.11
C GLU A 41 -1.64 -4.52 -5.46
N ILE A 42 -0.76 -5.23 -6.18
CA ILE A 42 -1.16 -5.84 -7.45
C ILE A 42 -2.12 -7.01 -7.23
N GLU A 43 -1.98 -7.77 -6.14
CA GLU A 43 -2.91 -8.84 -5.77
C GLU A 43 -4.28 -8.27 -5.34
N HIS A 44 -4.30 -7.16 -4.61
CA HIS A 44 -5.50 -6.41 -4.30
C HIS A 44 -6.19 -5.94 -5.58
N LEU A 45 -5.47 -5.27 -6.49
CA LEU A 45 -5.99 -4.79 -7.77
C LEU A 45 -6.70 -5.89 -8.58
N GLU A 46 -6.04 -7.04 -8.74
CA GLU A 46 -6.60 -8.17 -9.50
C GLU A 46 -7.83 -8.77 -8.81
N THR A 47 -7.80 -8.89 -7.48
CA THR A 47 -8.96 -9.34 -6.69
C THR A 47 -10.13 -8.38 -6.85
N PHE A 48 -9.86 -7.09 -6.81
CA PHE A 48 -10.84 -6.02 -6.96
C PHE A 48 -11.47 -6.04 -8.34
N ARG A 49 -10.65 -6.12 -9.39
CA ARG A 49 -11.08 -6.23 -10.78
C ARG A 49 -11.98 -7.45 -10.97
N HIS A 50 -11.55 -8.62 -10.51
CA HIS A 50 -12.29 -9.86 -10.70
C HIS A 50 -13.66 -9.82 -10.01
N LEU A 51 -13.71 -9.38 -8.75
CA LEU A 51 -14.98 -9.30 -8.01
C LEU A 51 -15.92 -8.25 -8.60
N ALA A 52 -15.39 -7.08 -8.95
CA ALA A 52 -16.19 -6.04 -9.58
C ALA A 52 -16.76 -6.49 -10.93
N GLN A 53 -16.00 -7.28 -11.70
CA GLN A 53 -16.48 -7.87 -12.94
C GLN A 53 -17.59 -8.91 -12.73
N GLU A 54 -17.47 -9.74 -11.70
CA GLU A 54 -18.49 -10.74 -11.34
C GLU A 54 -19.83 -10.07 -10.96
N ILE A 55 -19.77 -8.96 -10.22
CA ILE A 55 -20.95 -8.32 -9.64
C ILE A 55 -21.59 -7.30 -10.60
N PHE A 56 -20.78 -6.50 -11.29
CA PHE A 56 -21.25 -5.38 -12.10
C PHE A 56 -21.12 -5.61 -13.61
N GLY A 57 -20.56 -6.74 -14.04
CA GLY A 57 -20.23 -6.99 -15.44
C GLY A 57 -19.01 -6.17 -15.88
N LYS A 58 -19.02 -5.62 -17.09
CA LYS A 58 -17.86 -4.86 -17.58
C LYS A 58 -17.61 -3.62 -16.70
N VAL A 59 -16.49 -3.64 -15.98
CA VAL A 59 -16.01 -2.50 -15.18
C VAL A 59 -15.23 -1.56 -16.08
N ASP A 60 -15.50 -0.27 -15.96
CA ASP A 60 -14.71 0.77 -16.61
C ASP A 60 -13.47 1.04 -15.75
N GLU A 61 -12.30 0.67 -16.26
CA GLU A 61 -10.99 0.84 -15.61
C GLU A 61 -10.24 2.11 -16.07
N GLY A 62 -10.94 3.08 -16.66
CA GLY A 62 -10.38 4.40 -16.95
C GLY A 62 -9.76 5.06 -15.71
N GLU A 63 -9.07 6.18 -15.91
CA GLU A 63 -8.42 6.91 -14.81
C GLU A 63 -9.45 7.30 -13.73
N GLY A 64 -9.21 6.83 -12.51
CA GLY A 64 -9.92 7.27 -11.31
C GLY A 64 -9.28 8.53 -10.73
N GLU A 65 -9.86 9.05 -9.66
CA GLU A 65 -9.20 10.10 -8.89
C GLU A 65 -7.90 9.57 -8.28
N HIS A 66 -6.77 10.17 -8.66
CA HIS A 66 -5.49 9.92 -8.01
C HIS A 66 -5.46 10.65 -6.67
N LEU A 67 -5.05 9.96 -5.62
CA LEU A 67 -4.56 10.67 -4.44
C LEU A 67 -3.25 11.36 -4.84
N ASP A 68 -3.00 12.59 -4.40
CA ASP A 68 -1.69 13.22 -4.59
C ASP A 68 -0.60 12.33 -3.94
N ILE A 69 0.14 11.61 -4.79
CA ILE A 69 1.05 10.48 -4.44
C ILE A 69 2.45 10.59 -5.03
N PHE A 70 2.73 11.62 -5.82
CA PHE A 70 4.03 11.75 -6.48
C PHE A 70 4.81 12.94 -5.91
N GLU A 71 5.26 12.79 -4.67
CA GLU A 71 6.48 13.48 -4.24
C GLU A 71 7.73 12.79 -4.85
N GLU A 72 8.82 13.53 -4.95
CA GLU A 72 10.08 13.00 -5.46
C GLU A 72 10.68 12.00 -4.45
N ILE A 73 10.89 10.76 -4.90
CA ILE A 73 11.54 9.72 -4.10
C ILE A 73 13.05 9.87 -4.24
N ASP A 74 13.72 10.22 -3.15
CA ASP A 74 15.18 10.34 -3.07
C ASP A 74 15.73 9.49 -1.93
N PHE A 75 16.39 8.37 -2.22
CA PHE A 75 17.08 7.57 -1.20
C PHE A 75 18.57 7.93 -1.05
N SER A 76 19.06 8.99 -1.71
CA SER A 76 20.47 9.42 -1.60
C SER A 76 20.79 10.10 -0.27
N THR A 77 19.76 10.54 0.46
CA THR A 77 19.89 11.17 1.76
C THR A 77 18.99 10.50 2.80
N LYS A 78 19.41 10.50 4.07
CA LYS A 78 18.57 10.02 5.18
C LYS A 78 17.23 10.75 5.26
N ALA A 79 17.22 12.06 4.97
CA ALA A 79 16.00 12.84 4.95
C ALA A 79 15.02 12.33 3.89
N GLY A 80 15.53 11.94 2.74
CA GLY A 80 14.73 11.36 1.67
C GLY A 80 14.27 9.92 1.96
N GLU A 81 15.07 9.09 2.66
CA GLU A 81 14.59 7.79 3.18
C GLU A 81 13.38 7.97 4.11
N TYR A 82 13.47 8.94 5.05
CA TYR A 82 12.36 9.25 5.94
C TYR A 82 11.16 9.84 5.21
N ALA A 83 11.38 10.70 4.21
CA ALA A 83 10.31 11.27 3.40
C ALA A 83 9.56 10.19 2.61
N ALA A 84 10.27 9.22 2.04
CA ALA A 84 9.66 8.10 1.33
C ALA A 84 8.78 7.23 2.26
N LEU A 85 9.24 6.97 3.49
CA LEU A 85 8.44 6.26 4.49
C LEU A 85 7.24 7.08 4.97
N ASP A 86 7.43 8.39 5.23
CA ASP A 86 6.34 9.29 5.63
C ASP A 86 5.25 9.41 4.57
N HIS A 87 5.66 9.46 3.31
CA HIS A 87 4.73 9.49 2.19
C HIS A 87 3.93 8.19 2.09
N ALA A 88 4.61 7.04 2.17
CA ALA A 88 3.96 5.72 2.18
C ALA A 88 2.94 5.60 3.34
N ILE A 89 3.32 5.99 4.56
CA ILE A 89 2.41 5.93 5.73
C ILE A 89 1.15 6.79 5.51
N LYS A 90 1.31 8.00 4.98
CA LYS A 90 0.17 8.87 4.67
C LYS A 90 -0.70 8.30 3.56
N PHE A 91 -0.10 7.67 2.56
CA PHE A 91 -0.82 6.99 1.50
C PHE A 91 -1.70 5.87 2.07
N GLU A 92 -1.11 4.97 2.84
CA GLU A 92 -1.83 3.87 3.51
C GLU A 92 -2.96 4.36 4.41
N GLU A 93 -2.71 5.43 5.17
CA GLU A 93 -3.74 6.02 6.03
C GLU A 93 -4.94 6.53 5.22
N ARG A 94 -4.70 7.12 4.04
CA ARG A 94 -5.75 7.61 3.15
C ARG A 94 -6.48 6.46 2.44
N ALA A 95 -5.74 5.48 1.92
CA ALA A 95 -6.31 4.29 1.28
C ALA A 95 -7.22 3.54 2.26
N LYS A 96 -6.75 3.28 3.49
CA LYS A 96 -7.56 2.72 4.57
C LYS A 96 -8.85 3.48 4.81
N LYS A 97 -8.78 4.81 4.99
CA LYS A 97 -9.97 5.64 5.25
C LYS A 97 -10.96 5.56 4.10
N PHE A 98 -10.47 5.59 2.86
CA PHE A 98 -11.29 5.41 1.68
C PHE A 98 -12.01 4.06 1.70
N PHE A 99 -11.29 2.96 1.92
CA PHE A 99 -11.89 1.62 1.94
C PHE A 99 -12.89 1.43 3.10
N GLU A 100 -12.63 1.99 4.28
CA GLU A 100 -13.59 2.01 5.40
C GLU A 100 -14.86 2.81 5.06
N GLU A 101 -14.75 3.90 4.31
CA GLU A 101 -15.90 4.66 3.81
C GLU A 101 -16.65 3.93 2.70
N ALA A 102 -15.94 3.33 1.76
CA ALA A 102 -16.51 2.58 0.65
C ALA A 102 -17.27 1.34 1.16
N ALA A 103 -16.71 0.61 2.13
CA ALA A 103 -17.37 -0.50 2.82
C ALA A 103 -18.69 -0.08 3.48
N ARG A 104 -18.72 1.10 4.12
CA ARG A 104 -19.94 1.63 4.77
C ARG A 104 -21.03 2.01 3.77
N LYS A 105 -20.65 2.44 2.57
CA LYS A 105 -21.56 2.85 1.49
C LYS A 105 -21.98 1.67 0.59
N ALA A 106 -21.22 0.58 0.59
CA ALA A 106 -21.48 -0.58 -0.24
C ALA A 106 -22.83 -1.23 0.11
N THR A 107 -23.64 -1.48 -0.92
CA THR A 107 -24.95 -2.13 -0.81
C THR A 107 -24.87 -3.64 -1.03
N ASP A 108 -23.86 -4.11 -1.77
CA ASP A 108 -23.58 -5.52 -1.99
C ASP A 108 -22.64 -6.05 -0.88
N ASN A 109 -23.01 -7.19 -0.28
CA ASN A 109 -22.25 -7.77 0.83
C ASN A 109 -20.85 -8.24 0.43
N LYS A 110 -20.67 -8.79 -0.78
CA LYS A 110 -19.34 -9.24 -1.24
C LYS A 110 -18.41 -8.06 -1.45
N VAL A 111 -18.91 -6.97 -2.03
CA VAL A 111 -18.14 -5.72 -2.21
C VAL A 111 -17.77 -5.13 -0.85
N LYS A 112 -18.73 -5.11 0.08
CA LYS A 112 -18.48 -4.64 1.45
C LYS A 112 -17.38 -5.45 2.14
N GLU A 113 -17.48 -6.77 2.12
CA GLU A 113 -16.49 -7.66 2.73
C GLU A 113 -15.09 -7.47 2.11
N LEU A 114 -15.01 -7.28 0.79
CA LEU A 114 -13.75 -6.99 0.11
C LEU A 114 -13.14 -5.67 0.60
N PHE A 115 -13.92 -4.58 0.63
CA PHE A 115 -13.44 -3.30 1.13
C PHE A 115 -13.00 -3.37 2.61
N GLU A 116 -13.73 -4.08 3.46
CA GLU A 116 -13.34 -4.28 4.86
C GLU A 116 -12.06 -5.11 5.02
N LYS A 117 -11.81 -6.06 4.10
CA LYS A 117 -10.58 -6.84 4.09
C LYS A 117 -9.39 -5.97 3.69
N ILE A 118 -9.50 -5.24 2.59
CA ILE A 118 -8.42 -4.37 2.09
C ILE A 118 -8.11 -3.26 3.10
N ALA A 119 -9.13 -2.62 3.70
CA ALA A 119 -8.92 -1.64 4.76
C ALA A 119 -8.08 -2.16 5.95
N LYS A 120 -8.16 -3.47 6.26
CA LYS A 120 -7.32 -4.10 7.28
C LYS A 120 -5.91 -4.37 6.77
N GLU A 121 -5.76 -4.72 5.49
CA GLU A 121 -4.46 -4.90 4.84
C GLU A 121 -3.69 -3.57 4.79
N GLU A 122 -4.33 -2.45 4.44
CA GLU A 122 -3.69 -1.12 4.47
C GLU A 122 -3.32 -0.66 5.87
N GLU A 123 -4.11 -1.01 6.90
CA GLU A 123 -3.71 -0.76 8.28
C GLU A 123 -2.44 -1.54 8.65
N MET A 124 -2.31 -2.79 8.18
CA MET A 124 -1.09 -3.58 8.40
C MET A 124 0.10 -3.02 7.63
N HIS A 125 -0.09 -2.55 6.40
CA HIS A 125 0.95 -1.87 5.60
C HIS A 125 1.44 -0.61 6.30
N LYS A 126 0.50 0.24 6.77
CA LYS A 126 0.82 1.44 7.57
C LYS A 126 1.66 1.08 8.80
N GLN A 127 1.23 0.09 9.57
CA GLN A 127 1.95 -0.34 10.78
C GLN A 127 3.35 -0.88 10.48
N LEU A 128 3.51 -1.61 9.38
CA LEU A 128 4.82 -2.08 8.91
C LEU A 128 5.74 -0.91 8.60
N LEU A 129 5.26 0.09 7.85
CA LEU A 129 6.02 1.28 7.49
C LEU A 129 6.36 2.15 8.71
N GLU A 130 5.43 2.31 9.66
CA GLU A 130 5.66 3.02 10.92
C GLU A 130 6.73 2.32 11.76
N ALA A 131 6.70 0.99 11.82
CA ALA A 131 7.71 0.20 12.52
C ALA A 131 9.09 0.33 11.86
N GLU A 132 9.15 0.22 10.54
CA GLU A 132 10.38 0.40 9.76
C GLU A 132 10.97 1.79 10.01
N LYS A 133 10.15 2.84 9.89
CA LYS A 133 10.58 4.23 10.16
C LYS A 133 11.09 4.38 11.57
N GLY A 134 10.37 3.86 12.56
CA GLY A 134 10.76 3.93 13.97
C GLY A 134 12.08 3.19 14.25
N TYR A 135 12.33 2.08 13.55
CA TYR A 135 13.58 1.35 13.64
C TYR A 135 14.72 2.14 12.99
N LEU A 136 14.55 2.58 11.74
CA LEU A 136 15.53 3.37 10.99
C LEU A 136 15.92 4.66 11.72
N GLN A 137 14.99 5.30 12.44
CA GLN A 137 15.27 6.48 13.28
C GLN A 137 16.14 6.16 14.50
N LYS A 138 15.98 4.96 15.10
CA LYS A 138 16.72 4.56 16.30
C LYS A 138 18.08 3.96 15.97
N SER A 139 18.15 3.09 14.96
CA SER A 139 19.33 2.31 14.62
C SER A 139 20.18 2.96 13.53
N GLY A 140 19.56 3.79 12.68
CA GLY A 140 20.19 4.33 11.47
C GLY A 140 20.36 3.29 10.35
N ILE A 141 19.78 2.09 10.49
CA ILE A 141 19.79 1.01 9.52
C ILE A 141 18.36 0.49 9.29
N TRP A 142 18.09 0.00 8.09
CA TRP A 142 16.82 -0.65 7.75
C TRP A 142 16.66 -1.97 8.54
N PHE A 143 15.43 -2.33 8.86
CA PHE A 143 15.11 -3.51 9.66
C PHE A 143 15.40 -4.80 8.88
N ASP A 144 16.22 -5.67 9.48
CA ASP A 144 16.44 -7.01 8.95
C ASP A 144 15.36 -7.97 9.45
N TYR A 145 14.37 -8.24 8.60
CA TYR A 145 13.31 -9.22 8.86
C TYR A 145 13.82 -10.67 9.02
N GLN A 146 15.09 -10.97 8.70
CA GLN A 146 15.71 -12.30 8.87
C GLN A 146 16.37 -12.48 10.25
N GLU A 147 16.89 -11.44 10.89
CA GLU A 147 17.52 -11.55 12.22
C GLU A 147 16.52 -11.88 13.34
N PHE A 148 15.23 -11.61 13.17
CA PHE A 148 14.20 -12.04 14.14
C PHE A 148 13.89 -13.54 14.11
N ARG A 149 14.48 -14.30 13.17
CA ARG A 149 14.39 -15.76 13.13
C ARG A 149 15.61 -16.46 13.77
N MET A 150 16.21 -15.91 14.82
CA MET A 150 17.02 -16.60 15.85
C MET A 150 16.98 -15.72 17.11
N ASP A 151 16.45 -16.10 18.27
CA ASP A 151 16.50 -17.39 18.96
C ASP A 151 15.14 -17.77 19.54
N GLY A 152 14.81 -19.05 19.50
CA GLY A 152 13.71 -19.59 20.29
C GLY A 152 13.95 -19.38 21.78
N LEU A 153 12.96 -18.77 22.44
CA LEU A 153 12.53 -19.02 23.80
C LEU A 153 11.01 -18.86 23.87
#